data_AF-A0A1F7QIB6-F1
#
_entry.id   AF-A0A1F7QIB6-F1
#
_cell.length_a   1.000
_cell.length_b   1.000
_cell.length_c   1.000
_cell.angle_alpha   90.00
_cell.angle_beta   90.00
_cell.angle_gamma   90.00
#
_symmetry.space_group_name_H-M   'P 1'
#
loop_
_entity.id
_entity.type
_entity.pdbx_description
1 polymer ?
#
loop_
_entity_poly.entity_id
_entity_poly.type
_entity_poly.pdbx_seq_one_letter_code
_entity_poly.pdbx_strand_id
1 'polypeptide(L)'
;MKFLCLDCDAPMKLHETTGPDEGSLSVTFRCPECGFRVAMLTNPFETQMVKSLGVKVGAPAGPAQPFEQLRSALARPRPDAFAGAAGEAAAAAGPGCPFAATVNEGAAAPPAGPPWTPEAEARIERIPAFIRPMARRAIERWAAEHGRATIDEAVLDEARGAFGM
;
A
#
# COMPACT_ATOMS: atom_id res chain seq x y z
N MET A 1 3.50 -6.05 15.79
CA MET A 1 4.95 -6.00 16.04
C MET A 1 5.22 -6.19 17.53
N LYS A 2 6.39 -6.72 17.93
CA LYS A 2 6.85 -6.85 19.33
C LYS A 2 8.06 -5.94 19.53
N PHE A 3 8.16 -5.29 20.68
CA PHE A 3 9.28 -4.40 21.02
C PHE A 3 9.94 -4.86 22.32
N LEU A 4 11.26 -4.67 22.44
CA LEU A 4 12.06 -4.97 23.62
C LEU A 4 12.61 -3.66 24.19
N CYS A 5 12.48 -3.44 25.49
CA CYS A 5 13.15 -2.34 26.17
C CYS A 5 14.59 -2.74 26.46
N LEU A 6 15.56 -1.99 25.93
CA LEU A 6 16.98 -2.34 26.06
C LEU A 6 17.51 -2.11 27.48
N ASP A 7 17.01 -1.11 28.20
CA ASP A 7 17.47 -0.81 29.56
C ASP A 7 17.04 -1.86 30.59
N CYS A 8 15.88 -2.49 30.36
CA CYS A 8 15.30 -3.46 31.29
C CYS A 8 15.36 -4.91 30.76
N ASP A 9 15.84 -5.11 29.53
CA ASP A 9 15.81 -6.38 28.80
C ASP A 9 14.44 -7.09 28.87
N ALA A 10 13.36 -6.29 28.75
CA ALA A 10 11.99 -6.76 28.96
C ALA A 10 11.09 -6.48 27.76
N PRO A 11 10.20 -7.42 27.36
CA PRO A 11 9.28 -7.20 26.26
C PRO A 11 8.27 -6.12 26.61
N MET A 12 8.15 -5.12 25.74
CA MET A 12 7.18 -4.04 25.89
C MET A 12 5.75 -4.55 25.64
N LYS A 13 4.78 -3.99 26.37
CA LYS A 13 3.37 -4.33 26.27
C LYS A 13 2.60 -3.24 25.52
N LEU A 14 1.54 -3.63 24.81
CA LEU A 14 0.60 -2.67 24.24
C LEU A 14 0.00 -1.84 25.39
N HIS A 15 0.11 -0.53 25.31
CA HIS A 15 -0.41 0.39 26.31
C HIS A 15 -1.72 1.01 25.87
N GLU A 16 -1.78 1.49 24.63
CA GLU A 16 -2.93 2.21 24.09
C GLU A 16 -2.95 2.12 22.56
N THR A 17 -4.14 2.13 21.98
CA THR A 17 -4.35 2.35 20.55
C THR A 17 -5.33 3.52 20.40
N THR A 18 -4.91 4.60 19.74
CA THR A 18 -5.71 5.82 19.60
C THR A 18 -5.91 6.16 18.13
N GLY A 19 -7.09 6.69 17.80
CA GLY A 19 -7.49 7.03 16.45
C GLY A 19 -8.41 5.97 15.81
N PRO A 20 -8.68 6.07 14.50
CA PRO A 20 -7.92 6.85 13.53
C PRO A 20 -8.41 8.28 13.36
N ASP A 21 -7.48 9.22 13.50
CA ASP A 21 -7.65 10.65 13.29
C ASP A 21 -7.06 11.01 11.94
N GLU A 22 -7.84 11.68 11.08
CA GLU A 22 -7.47 11.96 9.68
C GLU A 22 -7.01 10.71 8.89
N GLY A 23 -7.48 9.53 9.30
CA GLY A 23 -7.14 8.25 8.70
C GLY A 23 -5.90 7.57 9.29
N SER A 24 -5.09 8.24 10.12
CA SER A 24 -3.92 7.66 10.77
C SER A 24 -4.25 7.01 12.11
N LEU A 25 -3.68 5.83 12.39
CA LEU A 25 -3.82 5.12 13.66
C LEU A 25 -2.52 5.21 14.45
N SER A 26 -2.62 5.46 15.76
CA SER A 26 -1.48 5.43 16.66
C SER A 26 -1.55 4.21 17.58
N VAL A 27 -0.43 3.51 17.76
CA VAL A 27 -0.31 2.34 18.63
C VAL A 27 0.88 2.54 19.56
N THR A 28 0.62 2.67 20.86
CA THR A 28 1.62 2.95 21.88
C THR A 28 1.99 1.69 22.65
N PHE A 29 3.28 1.43 22.79
CA PHE A 29 3.84 0.36 23.60
C PHE A 29 4.58 0.95 24.80
N ARG A 30 4.53 0.24 25.93
CA ARG A 30 5.15 0.65 27.20
C ARG A 30 5.96 -0.49 27.82
N CYS A 31 7.16 -0.18 28.30
CA CYS A 31 7.93 -1.07 29.14
C CYS A 31 7.25 -1.21 30.52
N PRO A 32 6.97 -2.44 31.00
CA PRO A 32 6.32 -2.64 32.30
C PRO A 32 7.21 -2.26 33.50
N GLU A 33 8.53 -2.27 33.33
CA GLU A 33 9.52 -2.02 34.39
C GLU A 33 9.77 -0.51 34.56
N CYS A 34 10.37 0.14 33.57
CA CYS A 34 10.77 1.56 33.65
C CYS A 34 9.74 2.55 33.09
N GLY A 35 8.68 2.07 32.43
CA GLY A 35 7.66 2.92 31.84
C GLY A 35 8.04 3.64 30.55
N PHE A 36 9.20 3.35 29.95
CA PHE A 36 9.59 3.86 28.63
C PHE A 36 8.50 3.57 27.58
N ARG A 37 8.23 4.52 26.68
CA ARG A 37 7.12 4.46 25.71
C ARG A 37 7.61 4.72 24.29
N VAL A 38 7.02 4.00 23.33
CA VAL A 38 7.18 4.21 21.89
C VAL A 38 5.80 4.17 21.24
N ALA A 39 5.53 5.10 20.33
CA ALA A 39 4.29 5.12 19.55
C ALA A 39 4.59 4.89 18.07
N MET A 40 3.83 3.98 17.46
CA MET A 40 3.80 3.78 16.02
C MET A 40 2.64 4.57 15.44
N LEU A 41 2.90 5.46 14.49
CA LEU A 41 1.87 6.19 13.75
C LEU A 41 1.78 5.60 12.34
N THR A 42 0.63 5.05 11.97
CA THR A 42 0.40 4.47 10.64
C THR A 42 0.00 5.55 9.63
N ASN A 43 0.33 5.31 8.37
CA ASN A 43 -0.12 6.15 7.27
C ASN A 43 -1.65 6.03 7.08
N PRO A 44 -2.36 7.10 6.68
CA PRO A 44 -3.78 7.02 6.36
C PRO A 44 -4.15 5.93 5.34
N PHE A 45 -3.37 5.77 4.27
CA PHE A 45 -3.64 4.77 3.22
C PHE A 45 -3.48 3.34 3.74
N GLU A 46 -2.45 3.08 4.55
CA GLU A 46 -2.23 1.77 5.17
C GLU A 46 -3.37 1.41 6.13
N THR A 47 -3.79 2.38 6.95
CA THR A 47 -4.88 2.19 7.92
C THR A 47 -6.20 1.88 7.23
N GLN A 48 -6.49 2.55 6.10
CA GLN A 48 -7.69 2.27 5.31
C GLN A 48 -7.65 0.88 4.67
N MET A 49 -6.51 0.46 4.12
CA MET A 49 -6.35 -0.86 3.53
C MET A 49 -6.50 -1.98 4.56
N VAL A 50 -5.85 -1.87 5.73
CA VAL A 50 -5.96 -2.90 6.78
C VAL A 50 -7.39 -3.02 7.30
N LYS A 51 -8.11 -1.89 7.38
CA LYS A 51 -9.54 -1.88 7.73
C LYS A 51 -10.43 -2.57 6.69
N SER A 52 -10.18 -2.37 5.39
CA SER A 52 -10.99 -3.00 4.33
C SER A 52 -10.80 -4.53 4.32
N LEU A 53 -9.62 -5.00 4.73
CA LEU A 53 -9.32 -6.42 4.94
C LEU A 53 -9.95 -7.00 6.22
N GLY A 54 -10.61 -6.18 7.06
CA GLY A 54 -11.28 -6.63 8.28
C GLY A 54 -10.35 -7.07 9.40
N VAL A 55 -9.05 -6.78 9.29
CA VAL A 55 -8.03 -7.16 10.28
C VAL A 55 -8.10 -6.18 11.45
N LYS A 56 -8.32 -6.70 12.67
CA LYS A 56 -8.30 -5.89 13.88
C LYS A 56 -6.86 -5.56 14.26
N VAL A 57 -6.56 -4.26 14.36
CA VAL A 57 -5.27 -3.77 14.85
C VAL A 57 -5.39 -3.49 16.34
N GLY A 58 -4.63 -4.23 17.14
CA GLY A 58 -4.69 -4.20 18.60
C GLY A 58 -5.15 -5.54 19.17
N ALA A 59 -4.65 -5.91 20.36
CA ALA A 59 -5.15 -7.08 21.05
C ALA A 59 -6.63 -6.86 21.42
N PRO A 60 -7.50 -7.87 21.30
CA PRO A 60 -8.88 -7.72 21.73
C PRO A 60 -8.92 -7.43 23.23
N ALA A 61 -9.67 -6.41 23.62
CA ALA A 61 -10.03 -6.17 25.02
C ALA A 61 -11.09 -7.21 25.43
N GLY A 62 -10.67 -8.46 25.62
CA GLY A 62 -11.52 -9.55 26.10
C GLY A 62 -11.48 -10.82 25.24
N PRO A 63 -12.09 -11.91 25.75
CA PRO A 63 -12.19 -13.17 25.02
C PRO A 63 -13.03 -13.00 23.73
N ALA A 64 -12.67 -13.74 22.68
CA ALA A 64 -13.37 -13.69 21.39
C ALA A 64 -14.85 -14.03 21.58
N GLN A 65 -15.73 -13.07 21.23
CA GLN A 65 -17.17 -13.24 21.38
C GLN A 65 -17.76 -13.91 20.13
N PRO A 66 -18.78 -14.78 20.27
CA PRO A 66 -19.47 -15.35 19.11
C PRO A 66 -20.04 -14.26 18.20
N PHE A 67 -19.77 -14.39 16.90
CA PHE A 67 -20.26 -13.46 15.85
C PHE A 67 -19.83 -12.00 16.06
N GLU A 68 -18.67 -11.75 16.68
CA GLU A 68 -18.18 -10.39 16.97
C GLU A 68 -18.09 -9.49 15.72
N GLN A 69 -17.71 -10.07 14.58
CA GLN A 69 -17.66 -9.36 13.29
C GLN A 69 -19.05 -8.90 12.83
N LEU A 70 -20.05 -9.78 12.90
CA LEU A 70 -21.44 -9.46 12.55
C LEU A 70 -22.02 -8.39 13.49
N ARG A 71 -21.75 -8.50 14.79
CA ARG A 71 -22.17 -7.51 15.79
C ARG A 71 -21.55 -6.13 15.55
N SER A 72 -20.27 -6.08 15.20
CA SER A 72 -19.58 -4.82 14.89
C SER A 72 -20.11 -4.15 13.62
N ALA A 73 -20.49 -4.95 12.61
CA ALA A 73 -21.12 -4.44 11.39
C ALA A 73 -22.51 -3.84 11.66
N LEU A 74 -23.28 -4.46 12.55
CA LEU A 74 -24.62 -3.99 12.94
C LEU A 74 -24.58 -2.77 13.87
N ALA A 75 -23.49 -2.56 14.62
CA ALA A 75 -23.33 -1.43 15.53
C ALA A 75 -23.07 -0.08 14.84
N ARG A 76 -22.85 -0.07 13.51
CA ARG A 76 -22.70 1.15 12.71
C ARG A 76 -23.93 1.34 11.81
N PRO A 77 -25.01 1.98 12.31
CA PRO A 77 -26.17 2.24 11.48
C PRO A 77 -25.79 3.18 10.33
N ARG A 78 -26.07 2.76 9.09
CA ARG A 78 -26.09 3.68 7.94
C ARG A 78 -27.40 4.47 8.03
N PRO A 79 -27.37 5.81 8.11
CA PRO A 79 -28.56 6.63 8.32
C PRO A 79 -29.59 6.53 7.19
N ASP A 80 -29.22 5.99 6.02
CA ASP A 80 -30.05 5.99 4.82
C ASP A 80 -30.51 4.58 4.37
N ALA A 81 -30.40 3.57 5.25
CA ALA A 81 -30.64 2.17 4.90
C ALA A 81 -32.08 1.82 4.43
N PHE A 82 -33.05 2.73 4.62
CA PHE A 82 -34.45 2.52 4.27
C PHE A 82 -35.04 3.63 3.37
N ALA A 83 -34.21 4.48 2.76
CA ALA A 83 -34.68 5.47 1.81
C ALA A 83 -34.85 4.88 0.39
N GLY A 84 -36.04 4.30 0.14
CA GLY A 84 -36.71 4.36 -1.17
C GLY A 84 -36.52 3.18 -2.13
N ALA A 85 -37.51 2.29 -2.18
CA ALA A 85 -37.78 1.41 -3.31
C ALA A 85 -38.96 1.96 -4.12
N ALA A 86 -38.78 2.15 -5.44
CA ALA A 86 -39.80 1.97 -6.47
C ALA A 86 -39.15 2.08 -7.87
N GLY A 87 -39.19 0.99 -8.65
CA GLY A 87 -39.01 1.03 -10.11
C GLY A 87 -38.14 -0.07 -10.71
N GLU A 88 -38.83 -1.10 -11.23
CA GLU A 88 -38.41 -2.08 -12.25
C GLU A 88 -37.26 -3.07 -11.99
N ALA A 89 -37.61 -4.36 -12.11
CA ALA A 89 -36.68 -5.48 -12.26
C ALA A 89 -36.23 -5.60 -13.71
N ALA A 90 -34.91 -5.60 -13.95
CA ALA A 90 -34.31 -6.30 -15.09
C ALA A 90 -32.82 -6.60 -14.87
N ALA A 91 -32.49 -7.88 -15.06
CA ALA A 91 -31.21 -8.45 -15.46
C ALA A 91 -29.98 -8.28 -14.57
N ALA A 92 -29.49 -9.45 -14.13
CA ALA A 92 -28.13 -9.64 -13.67
C ALA A 92 -27.11 -9.18 -14.73
N ALA A 93 -26.28 -8.21 -14.37
CA ALA A 93 -24.95 -8.01 -14.93
C ALA A 93 -24.11 -7.41 -13.79
N GLY A 94 -22.95 -8.01 -13.52
CA GLY A 94 -21.99 -7.45 -12.57
C GLY A 94 -21.57 -6.04 -12.99
N PRO A 95 -20.84 -5.30 -12.14
CA PRO A 95 -20.35 -3.97 -12.48
C PRO A 95 -19.24 -4.09 -13.54
N GLY A 96 -19.64 -4.33 -14.79
CA GLY A 96 -18.86 -4.06 -15.99
C GLY A 96 -18.99 -2.58 -16.26
N CYS A 97 -17.90 -1.85 -16.04
CA CYS A 97 -17.82 -0.44 -16.37
C CYS A 97 -18.19 -0.24 -17.85
N PRO A 98 -19.24 0.54 -18.19
CA PRO A 98 -19.71 0.71 -19.56
C PRO A 98 -18.72 1.50 -20.46
N PHE A 99 -17.59 1.92 -19.91
CA PHE A 99 -16.50 2.61 -20.61
C PHE A 99 -15.31 1.69 -20.97
N ALA A 100 -15.33 0.41 -20.60
CA ALA A 100 -14.22 -0.50 -20.85
C ALA A 100 -14.07 -0.92 -22.33
N ALA A 101 -15.10 -0.72 -23.16
CA ALA A 101 -15.09 -1.15 -24.55
C ALA A 101 -14.41 -0.16 -25.52
N THR A 102 -14.09 1.08 -25.11
CA THR A 102 -13.50 2.09 -26.02
C THR A 102 -12.05 2.47 -25.71
N VAL A 103 -11.40 1.84 -24.73
CA VAL A 103 -9.97 2.11 -24.41
C VAL A 103 -8.99 1.09 -24.99
N ASN A 104 -9.47 0.09 -25.75
CA ASN A 104 -8.61 -0.93 -26.35
C ASN A 104 -8.40 -0.80 -27.87
N GLU A 105 -9.00 0.20 -28.53
CA GLU A 105 -8.91 0.39 -29.98
C GLU A 105 -8.09 1.62 -30.41
N GLY A 106 -7.29 2.18 -29.49
CA GLY A 106 -6.45 3.33 -29.76
C GLY A 106 -5.22 3.46 -28.87
N ALA A 107 -4.82 2.41 -28.16
CA ALA A 107 -3.50 2.37 -27.52
C ALA A 107 -2.46 2.13 -28.60
N ALA A 108 -2.13 3.17 -29.37
CA ALA A 108 -0.82 3.27 -29.99
C ALA A 108 0.18 2.89 -28.90
N ALA A 109 0.98 1.86 -29.16
CA ALA A 109 2.05 1.46 -28.27
C ALA A 109 2.74 2.75 -27.79
N PRO A 110 2.91 2.96 -26.47
CA PRO A 110 3.66 4.12 -26.01
C PRO A 110 4.98 4.13 -26.78
N PRO A 111 5.50 5.30 -27.21
CA PRO A 111 6.72 5.35 -27.98
C PRO A 111 7.72 4.45 -27.27
N ALA A 112 8.20 3.43 -28.00
CA ALA A 112 9.12 2.45 -27.45
C ALA A 112 10.20 3.27 -26.75
N GLY A 113 10.35 3.06 -25.44
CA GLY A 113 11.36 3.76 -24.66
C GLY A 113 12.72 3.62 -25.34
N PRO A 114 13.66 4.53 -25.08
CA PRO A 114 14.96 4.49 -25.73
C PRO A 114 15.54 3.06 -25.66
N PRO A 115 16.00 2.50 -26.78
CA PRO A 115 16.45 1.12 -26.84
C PRO A 115 17.56 0.87 -25.81
N TRP A 116 17.52 -0.30 -25.18
CA TRP A 116 18.55 -0.75 -24.25
C TRP A 116 19.71 -1.36 -25.03
N THR A 117 20.93 -0.99 -24.65
CA THR A 117 22.13 -1.68 -25.11
C THR A 117 22.24 -3.05 -24.43
N PRO A 118 22.85 -4.06 -25.07
CA PRO A 118 23.01 -5.38 -24.46
C PRO A 118 23.84 -5.33 -23.17
N GLU A 119 24.78 -4.40 -23.07
CA GLU A 119 25.57 -4.15 -21.85
C GLU A 119 24.69 -3.63 -20.70
N ALA A 120 23.78 -2.70 -20.99
CA ALA A 120 22.83 -2.18 -20.01
C ALA A 120 21.80 -3.23 -19.57
N GLU A 121 21.35 -4.10 -20.48
CA GLU A 121 20.47 -5.23 -20.14
C GLU A 121 21.17 -6.23 -19.22
N ALA A 122 22.43 -6.60 -19.51
CA ALA A 122 23.19 -7.48 -18.64
C ALA A 122 23.37 -6.92 -17.23
N ARG A 123 23.39 -5.58 -17.09
CA ARG A 123 23.50 -4.89 -15.80
C ARG A 123 22.19 -4.88 -15.03
N ILE A 124 21.06 -4.67 -15.70
CA ILE A 124 19.74 -4.70 -15.05
C ILE A 124 19.33 -6.12 -14.62
N GLU A 125 19.81 -7.15 -15.32
CA GLU A 125 19.55 -8.55 -14.95
C GLU A 125 20.18 -8.95 -13.60
N ARG A 126 21.25 -8.26 -13.16
CA ARG A 126 21.86 -8.47 -11.83
C ARG A 126 20.97 -7.97 -10.68
N ILE A 127 20.01 -7.11 -10.96
CA ILE A 127 19.04 -6.64 -9.96
C ILE A 127 18.06 -7.78 -9.66
N PRO A 128 17.70 -8.02 -8.37
CA PRO A 128 16.71 -9.02 -8.01
C PRO A 128 15.42 -8.91 -8.83
N ALA A 129 14.88 -10.05 -9.26
CA ALA A 129 13.78 -10.12 -10.23
C ALA A 129 12.54 -9.31 -9.82
N PHE A 130 12.22 -9.22 -8.53
CA PHE A 130 11.06 -8.45 -8.05
C PHE A 130 11.24 -6.93 -8.12
N ILE A 131 12.48 -6.43 -8.10
CA ILE A 131 12.81 -5.00 -8.22
C ILE A 131 13.03 -4.59 -9.68
N ARG A 132 13.43 -5.54 -10.54
CA ARG A 132 13.79 -5.29 -11.94
C ARG A 132 12.73 -4.52 -12.74
N PRO A 133 11.42 -4.81 -12.66
CA PRO A 133 10.39 -4.03 -13.37
C PRO A 133 10.32 -2.57 -12.89
N MET A 134 10.52 -2.34 -11.59
CA MET A 134 10.52 -1.00 -11.02
C MET A 134 11.77 -0.21 -11.45
N ALA A 135 12.94 -0.84 -11.37
CA ALA A 135 14.21 -0.26 -11.80
C ALA A 135 14.21 0.10 -13.30
N ARG A 136 13.74 -0.82 -14.16
CA ARG A 136 13.64 -0.60 -15.61
C ARG A 136 12.81 0.64 -15.93
N ARG A 137 11.61 0.73 -15.34
CA ARG A 137 10.71 1.87 -15.54
C ARG A 137 11.30 3.18 -15.00
N ALA A 138 12.06 3.14 -13.91
CA ALA A 138 12.71 4.33 -13.36
C ALA A 138 13.80 4.86 -14.28
N ILE A 139 14.64 3.95 -14.82
CA ILE A 139 15.72 4.29 -15.76
C ILE A 139 15.16 4.80 -17.08
N GLU A 140 14.12 4.16 -17.62
CA GLU A 140 13.47 4.59 -18.86
C GLU A 140 12.86 5.99 -18.72
N ARG A 141 12.21 6.28 -17.59
CA ARG A 141 11.70 7.63 -17.30
C ARG A 141 12.83 8.65 -17.19
N TRP A 142 13.90 8.31 -16.45
CA TRP A 142 15.06 9.18 -16.31
C TRP A 142 15.69 9.48 -17.67
N ALA A 143 15.86 8.47 -18.52
CA ALA A 143 16.40 8.62 -19.88
C ALA A 143 15.51 9.53 -20.74
N ALA A 144 14.18 9.36 -20.67
CA ALA A 144 13.23 10.21 -21.39
C ALA A 144 13.28 11.68 -20.92
N GLU A 145 13.32 11.92 -19.61
CA GLU A 145 13.43 13.27 -19.03
C GLU A 145 14.73 13.98 -19.42
N HIS A 146 15.83 13.23 -19.57
CA HIS A 146 17.14 13.74 -19.94
C HIS A 146 17.40 13.68 -21.46
N GLY A 147 16.38 13.38 -22.26
CA GLY A 147 16.47 13.35 -23.73
C GLY A 147 17.46 12.33 -24.28
N ARG A 148 17.72 11.23 -23.55
CA ARG A 148 18.67 10.19 -23.97
C ARG A 148 18.02 9.28 -24.99
N ALA A 149 18.65 9.17 -26.16
CA ALA A 149 18.15 8.38 -27.28
C ALA A 149 18.38 6.87 -27.12
N THR A 150 19.25 6.44 -26.20
CA THR A 150 19.60 5.03 -25.97
C THR A 150 20.01 4.85 -24.52
N ILE A 151 19.65 3.71 -23.90
CA ILE A 151 20.03 3.37 -22.53
C ILE A 151 21.31 2.55 -22.57
N ASP A 152 22.44 3.23 -22.38
CA ASP A 152 23.78 2.68 -22.28
C ASP A 152 24.27 2.61 -20.81
N GLU A 153 25.50 2.14 -20.60
CA GLU A 153 26.06 2.06 -19.25
C GLU A 153 26.25 3.42 -18.58
N ALA A 154 26.54 4.47 -19.36
CA ALA A 154 26.67 5.83 -18.83
C ALA A 154 25.33 6.34 -18.29
N VAL A 155 24.23 6.10 -19.01
CA VAL A 155 22.86 6.38 -18.55
C VAL A 155 22.54 5.63 -17.26
N LEU A 156 22.95 4.37 -17.14
CA LEU A 156 22.76 3.61 -15.90
C LEU A 156 23.53 4.18 -14.70
N ASP A 157 24.77 4.62 -14.93
CA ASP A 157 25.61 5.21 -13.89
C ASP A 157 25.10 6.60 -13.46
N GLU A 158 24.70 7.44 -14.42
CA GLU A 158 24.07 8.74 -14.16
C GLU A 158 22.73 8.59 -13.42
N ALA A 159 21.88 7.66 -13.86
CA ALA A 159 20.61 7.37 -13.21
C ALA A 159 20.81 6.84 -11.77
N ARG A 160 21.80 5.97 -11.54
CA ARG A 160 22.13 5.47 -10.20
C ARG A 160 22.54 6.61 -9.25
N GLY A 161 23.36 7.55 -9.73
CA GLY A 161 23.73 8.75 -8.96
C GLY A 161 22.51 9.62 -8.61
N ALA A 162 21.55 9.76 -9.51
CA ALA A 162 20.31 10.51 -9.28
C ALA A 162 19.37 9.81 -8.27
N PHE A 163 19.37 8.48 -8.20
CA PHE A 163 18.56 7.71 -7.25
C PHE A 163 19.20 7.54 -5.86
N GLY A 164 20.40 8.07 -5.64
CA GLY A 164 21.05 8.10 -4.32
C GLY A 164 21.59 6.75 -3.83
N MET A 165 22.08 5.91 -4.75
CA MET A 165 22.73 4.61 -4.44
C MET A 165 24.22 4.54 -4.79
#